data_AF-A0AAP5M6T7-F1
#
_entry.id   AF-A0AAP5M6T7-F1
#
_cell.length_a   1.000
_cell.length_b   1.000
_cell.length_c   1.000
_cell.angle_alpha   90.00
_cell.angle_beta   90.00
_cell.angle_gamma   90.00
#
_symmetry.space_group_name_H-M   'P 1'
#
loop_
_entity.id
_entity.type
_entity.pdbx_description
1 polymer ?
#
loop_
_entity_poly.entity_id
_entity_poly.type
_entity_poly.pdbx_seq_one_letter_code
_entity_poly.pdbx_strand_id
1 'polypeptide(L)'
;MKQIRIPQQEWINGAPPLGANGKAVAEGVVRWFDLKTGNGMIARNDGEEDVFFNFTAIPGEGYRTLQAGTPVRFELVESRFGFTARNIHQTE
;
A
#
# COMPACT_ATOMS: atom_id res chain seq x y z
N MET A 1 -15.14 13.16 16.91
CA MET A 1 -13.90 12.52 16.39
C MET A 1 -14.28 11.72 15.16
N LYS A 2 -13.83 12.12 13.96
CA LYS A 2 -14.21 11.42 12.71
C LYS A 2 -13.48 10.07 12.69
N GLN A 3 -14.21 9.00 13.02
CA GLN A 3 -13.74 7.63 12.91
C GLN A 3 -13.60 7.30 11.42
N ILE A 4 -12.37 7.26 10.91
CA ILE A 4 -12.10 6.67 9.59
C ILE A 4 -12.22 5.16 9.78
N ARG A 5 -13.45 4.65 9.63
CA ARG A 5 -13.73 3.23 9.51
C ARG A 5 -13.30 2.84 8.10
N ILE A 6 -12.10 2.28 7.98
CA ILE A 6 -11.64 1.71 6.70
C ILE A 6 -12.67 0.63 6.34
N PRO A 7 -13.42 0.74 5.22
CA PRO A 7 -14.34 -0.29 4.85
C PRO A 7 -13.50 -1.52 4.50
N GLN A 8 -13.64 -2.59 5.28
CA GLN A 8 -13.16 -3.93 4.92
C GLN A 8 -13.84 -4.49 3.65
N GLN A 9 -14.62 -3.65 2.96
CA GLN A 9 -15.47 -3.90 1.80
C GLN A 9 -14.84 -3.37 0.48
N GLU A 10 -13.71 -2.65 0.52
CA GLU A 10 -13.19 -1.88 -0.64
C GLU A 10 -12.72 -2.72 -1.84
N TRP A 11 -12.23 -3.95 -1.63
CA TRP A 11 -11.66 -4.76 -2.72
C TRP A 11 -12.58 -5.85 -3.27
N ILE A 12 -13.84 -5.94 -2.79
CA ILE A 12 -14.78 -7.01 -3.19
C ILE A 12 -15.06 -6.99 -4.70
N ASN A 13 -15.06 -5.80 -5.31
CA ASN A 13 -15.27 -5.62 -6.75
C ASN A 13 -13.95 -5.40 -7.52
N GLY A 14 -12.82 -5.76 -6.91
CA GLY A 14 -11.49 -5.46 -7.41
C GLY A 14 -11.01 -4.05 -7.07
N ALA A 15 -9.70 -3.85 -7.18
CA ALA A 15 -9.09 -2.54 -7.03
C ALA A 15 -9.38 -1.64 -8.24
N PRO A 16 -9.74 -0.36 -8.03
CA PRO A 16 -9.66 0.59 -9.12
C PRO A 16 -8.21 0.69 -9.64
N PRO A 17 -8.03 1.04 -10.93
CA PRO A 17 -6.71 1.35 -11.45
C PRO A 17 -6.00 2.41 -10.61
N LEU A 18 -4.70 2.25 -10.43
CA LEU A 18 -3.87 3.19 -9.70
C LEU A 18 -4.07 4.63 -10.18
N GLY A 19 -4.43 5.53 -9.27
CA GLY A 19 -4.62 6.95 -9.55
C GLY A 19 -5.98 7.32 -10.13
N ALA A 20 -6.89 6.37 -10.39
CA ALA A 20 -8.25 6.66 -10.85
C ALA A 20 -9.07 7.48 -9.85
N ASN A 21 -8.68 7.47 -8.58
CA ASN A 21 -9.25 8.25 -7.49
C ASN A 21 -8.55 9.62 -7.27
N GLY A 22 -7.65 10.03 -8.17
CA GLY A 22 -6.89 11.27 -8.08
C GLY A 22 -5.76 11.26 -7.05
N LYS A 23 -5.39 10.09 -6.50
CA LYS A 23 -4.22 9.94 -5.63
C LYS A 23 -2.94 9.87 -6.45
N ALA A 24 -1.86 10.41 -5.89
CA ALA A 24 -0.54 10.31 -6.50
C ALA A 24 -0.09 8.84 -6.53
N VAL A 25 0.53 8.42 -7.63
CA VAL A 25 1.03 7.07 -7.83
C VAL A 25 2.54 7.08 -7.77
N ALA A 26 3.12 6.14 -7.03
CA ALA A 26 4.56 5.98 -6.86
C ALA A 26 4.99 4.52 -7.08
N GLU A 27 6.29 4.34 -7.26
CA GLU A 27 6.96 3.06 -7.44
C GLU A 27 8.06 2.89 -6.40
N GLY A 28 8.31 1.64 -6.01
CA GLY A 28 9.32 1.35 -5.01
C GLY A 28 9.60 -0.14 -4.87
N VAL A 29 10.43 -0.47 -3.88
CA VAL A 29 10.83 -1.83 -3.55
C VAL A 29 10.48 -2.12 -2.10
N VAL A 30 9.82 -3.24 -1.84
CA VAL A 30 9.49 -3.66 -0.47
C VAL A 30 10.78 -3.91 0.30
N ARG A 31 11.00 -3.15 1.38
CA ARG A 31 12.16 -3.37 2.26
C ARG A 31 11.92 -4.52 3.21
N TRP A 32 10.74 -4.58 3.79
CA TRP A 32 10.32 -5.64 4.70
C TRP A 32 8.80 -5.69 4.81
N PHE A 33 8.29 -6.87 5.16
CA PHE A 33 6.91 -7.10 5.52
C PHE A 33 6.86 -8.15 6.64
N ASP A 34 6.24 -7.79 7.75
CA ASP A 34 6.04 -8.65 8.90
C ASP A 34 4.63 -9.26 8.84
N LEU A 35 4.56 -10.56 8.61
CA LEU A 35 3.30 -11.31 8.47
C LEU A 35 2.47 -11.36 9.75
N LYS A 36 3.11 -11.25 10.91
CA LYS A 36 2.47 -11.40 12.22
C LYS A 36 1.68 -10.15 12.58
N THR A 37 2.26 -8.99 12.30
CA THR A 37 1.68 -7.66 12.57
C THR A 37 0.95 -7.10 11.35
N GLY A 38 1.22 -7.66 10.17
CA GLY A 38 0.63 -7.22 8.90
C GLY A 38 1.16 -5.86 8.46
N ASN A 39 2.37 -5.49 8.86
CA ASN A 39 2.96 -4.18 8.57
C ASN A 39 4.18 -4.34 7.66
N GLY A 40 4.45 -3.32 6.86
CA GLY A 40 5.61 -3.31 5.98
C GLY A 40 6.07 -1.90 5.62
N MET A 41 7.18 -1.86 4.91
CA MET A 41 7.80 -0.63 4.44
C MET A 41 8.30 -0.78 3.02
N ILE A 42 8.12 0.27 2.22
CA ILE A 42 8.54 0.36 0.82
C ILE A 42 9.58 1.48 0.71
N ALA A 43 10.73 1.17 0.11
CA ALA A 43 11.69 2.18 -0.33
C ALA A 43 11.20 2.76 -1.66
N ARG A 44 11.01 4.08 -1.73
CA ARG A 44 10.56 4.73 -2.98
C ARG A 44 11.71 4.90 -3.95
N ASN A 45 11.40 4.79 -5.24
CA ASN A 45 12.39 4.98 -6.31
C ASN A 45 12.64 6.44 -6.66
N ASP A 46 11.75 7.36 -6.25
CA ASP A 46 11.83 8.79 -6.55
C ASP A 46 12.75 9.59 -5.61
N GLY A 47 13.43 8.91 -4.67
CA GLY A 47 14.36 9.52 -3.72
C GLY A 47 13.69 10.20 -2.52
N GLU A 48 12.37 10.14 -2.43
CA GLU A 48 11.59 10.60 -1.27
C GLU A 48 11.65 9.59 -0.11
N GLU A 49 11.04 9.94 1.02
CA GLU A 49 11.04 9.11 2.22
C GLU A 49 10.34 7.75 2.04
N ASP A 50 10.85 6.71 2.73
CA ASP A 50 10.26 5.38 2.78
C ASP A 50 8.79 5.44 3.25
N VAL A 51 7.95 4.59 2.66
CA VAL A 51 6.50 4.61 2.89
C VAL A 51 6.08 3.40 3.69
N PHE A 52 5.36 3.64 4.78
CA PHE A 52 4.76 2.59 5.59
C PHE A 52 3.45 2.09 4.98
N PHE A 53 3.17 0.80 5.15
CA PHE A 53 1.88 0.22 4.79
C PHE A 53 1.44 -0.88 5.76
N ASN A 54 0.14 -1.14 5.76
CA ASN A 54 -0.48 -2.28 6.43
C ASN A 54 -1.05 -3.25 5.39
N PHE A 55 -1.22 -4.53 5.73
CA PHE A 55 -1.73 -5.56 4.82
C PHE A 55 -3.06 -5.20 4.13
N THR A 56 -3.89 -4.37 4.78
CA THR A 56 -5.14 -3.82 4.22
C THR A 56 -4.95 -2.92 2.99
N ALA A 57 -3.72 -2.47 2.74
CA ALA A 57 -3.32 -1.71 1.56
C ALA A 57 -3.15 -2.57 0.30
N ILE A 58 -3.04 -3.89 0.45
CA ILE A 58 -2.82 -4.83 -0.66
C ILE A 58 -4.19 -5.33 -1.13
N PRO A 59 -4.60 -5.04 -2.37
CA PRO A 59 -5.86 -5.54 -2.91
C PRO A 59 -5.87 -7.06 -3.11
N GLY A 60 -7.06 -7.63 -2.98
CA GLY A 60 -7.32 -9.04 -3.27
C GLY A 60 -7.99 -9.77 -2.11
N GLU A 61 -8.23 -11.05 -2.33
CA GLU A 61 -8.84 -11.95 -1.34
C GLU A 61 -7.78 -12.88 -0.72
N GLY A 62 -8.06 -13.34 0.50
CA GLY A 62 -7.19 -14.27 1.24
C GLY A 62 -5.92 -13.64 1.80
N TYR A 63 -4.94 -14.49 2.12
CA TYR A 63 -3.65 -14.06 2.67
C TYR A 63 -2.69 -13.66 1.55
N ARG A 64 -2.44 -12.35 1.41
CA ARG A 64 -1.42 -11.81 0.50
C ARG A 64 -0.15 -11.49 1.26
N THR A 65 0.99 -11.80 0.67
CA THR A 65 2.30 -11.54 1.25
C THR A 65 3.18 -10.80 0.25
N LEU A 66 4.01 -9.89 0.74
CA LEU A 66 5.04 -9.21 -0.04
C LEU A 66 6.40 -9.63 0.49
N GLN A 67 7.31 -10.04 -0.39
CA GLN A 67 8.68 -10.39 -0.01
C GLN A 67 9.56 -9.15 -0.09
N ALA A 68 10.59 -9.09 0.77
CA ALA A 68 11.63 -8.07 0.64
C ALA A 68 12.30 -8.16 -0.75
N GLY A 69 12.59 -7.03 -1.36
CA GLY A 69 13.12 -6.93 -2.72
C GLY A 69 12.05 -6.95 -3.82
N THR A 70 10.76 -7.13 -3.49
CA THR A 70 9.69 -7.13 -4.50
C THR A 70 9.44 -5.70 -4.99
N PRO A 71 9.50 -5.45 -6.31
CA PRO A 71 9.12 -4.16 -6.87
C PRO A 71 7.59 -4.02 -6.88
N VAL A 72 7.11 -2.83 -6.53
CA VAL A 72 5.70 -2.53 -6.34
C VAL A 72 5.34 -1.14 -6.85
N ARG A 73 4.09 -0.99 -7.25
CA ARG A 73 3.45 0.29 -7.58
C ARG A 73 2.22 0.50 -6.70
N PHE A 74 2.04 1.72 -6.21
CA PHE A 74 1.06 2.01 -5.17
C PHE A 74 0.59 3.46 -5.19
N GLU A 75 -0.50 3.75 -4.49
CA GLU A 75 -1.02 5.09 -4.27
C GLU A 75 -0.49 5.67 -2.95
N LEU A 76 -0.10 6.93 -2.99
CA LEU A 76 0.29 7.71 -1.82
C LEU A 76 -0.96 8.33 -1.17
N VAL A 77 -1.13 8.07 0.11
CA VAL A 77 -2.22 8.62 0.91
C VAL A 77 -1.62 9.35 2.11
N GLU A 78 -1.99 10.62 2.30
CA GLU A 78 -1.57 11.38 3.47
C GLU A 78 -2.20 10.83 4.75
N SER A 79 -1.39 10.71 5.80
CA SER A 79 -1.81 10.35 7.14
C SER A 79 -1.22 11.32 8.17
N ARG A 80 -1.63 11.18 9.43
CA ARG A 80 -1.07 11.99 10.54
C ARG A 80 0.43 11.77 10.79
N PHE A 81 1.02 10.74 10.17
CA PHE A 81 2.42 10.36 10.32
C PHE A 81 3.21 10.47 9.01
N GLY A 82 2.73 11.26 8.04
CA GLY A 82 3.28 11.32 6.69
C GLY A 82 2.53 10.42 5.71
N PHE A 83 3.15 10.11 4.57
CA PHE A 83 2.52 9.30 3.54
C PHE A 83 2.47 7.82 3.93
N THR A 84 1.38 7.16 3.54
CA THR A 84 1.21 5.71 3.60
C THR A 84 0.83 5.17 2.23
N ALA A 85 1.22 3.94 1.93
CA ALA A 85 0.90 3.29 0.67
C ALA A 85 -0.47 2.59 0.75
N ARG A 86 -1.28 2.74 -0.29
CA ARG A 86 -2.53 1.99 -0.52
C ARG A 86 -2.58 1.48 -1.96
N ASN A 87 -3.51 0.57 -2.23
CA ASN A 87 -3.70 -0.02 -3.55
C ASN A 87 -2.39 -0.61 -4.10
N ILE A 88 -1.68 -1.41 -3.30
CA ILE A 88 -0.33 -1.88 -3.63
C ILE A 88 -0.41 -3.06 -4.60
N HIS A 89 0.23 -2.94 -5.76
CA HIS A 89 0.36 -4.00 -6.75
C HIS A 89 1.83 -4.37 -6.94
N GLN A 90 2.13 -5.67 -7.03
CA GLN A 90 3.44 -6.14 -7.46
C GLN A 90 3.61 -5.82 -8.96
N THR A 91 4.80 -5.36 -9.32
CA THR A 91 5.20 -5.24 -10.72
C THR A 91 6.13 -6.41 -11.04
N GLU A 92 5.96 -7.06 -12.18
CA GLU A 92 6.90 -8.11 -12.66
C GLU A 92 8.20 -7.50 -13.19
#